data_AF-A0A480AV10-F1
#
_entry.id   AF-A0A480AV10-F1
#
_cell.length_a   1.000
_cell.length_b   1.000
_cell.length_c   1.000
_cell.angle_alpha   90.00
_cell.angle_beta   90.00
_cell.angle_gamma   90.00
#
_symmetry.space_group_name_H-M   'P 1'
#
loop_
_entity.id
_entity.type
_entity.pdbx_description
1 polymer ?
#
loop_
_entity_poly.entity_id
_entity_poly.type
_entity_poly.pdbx_seq_one_letter_code
_entity_poly.pdbx_strand_id
1 'polypeptide(L)'
;MTRSVLPSEAQALATAEMLLRFAAENVNELPRETVATINTALDAQAGNAWNEQVATDFWCAFNKLCALVKPATVDTLSTNLLGVPAPRWRAWAGGNARPVSVSRRTATRYLALLIVLLGISVVLGFLVSTTLSLGKDVEQLATQGDELNVKLTAAADALEAGVADRPFATASADQRKDIAAMQALLHQQNHVLDQMLQKSVMMTRLISLGWNGATILPGDLKDAQNLAEVRQAVRDYQISRRDVASERLNAQISVGVITATVLPIVLGIMGACAYVVRLISDQIKDTTFSATSPIRHLVRVALGGLSGVVIGFSGVVTEMGLSSSALAFIAGYAVEPVFSTIDSIAEKFRR
;
A
#
# COMPACT_ATOMS: atom_id res chain seq x y z
N MET A 1 50.89 17.33 -39.30
CA MET A 1 50.66 18.66 -38.67
C MET A 1 49.98 18.40 -37.34
N THR A 2 50.54 18.93 -36.25
CA THR A 2 49.94 18.81 -34.91
C THR A 2 48.72 19.74 -34.83
N ARG A 3 47.63 19.26 -34.24
CA ARG A 3 46.39 20.03 -34.04
C ARG A 3 45.99 20.02 -32.57
N SER A 4 45.25 21.03 -32.13
CA SER A 4 44.67 21.01 -30.79
C SER A 4 43.61 19.91 -30.66
N VAL A 5 43.52 19.33 -29.47
CA VAL A 5 42.50 18.34 -29.12
C VAL A 5 41.14 19.03 -29.05
N LEU A 6 40.12 18.44 -29.69
CA LEU A 6 38.76 18.99 -29.62
C LEU A 6 38.12 18.70 -28.25
N PRO A 7 37.15 19.52 -27.79
CA PRO A 7 36.47 19.28 -26.52
C PRO A 7 35.81 17.89 -26.39
N SER A 8 35.24 17.38 -27.48
CA SER A 8 34.65 16.03 -27.53
C SER A 8 35.69 14.91 -27.41
N GLU A 9 36.89 15.11 -27.97
CA GLU A 9 38.00 14.16 -27.92
C GLU A 9 38.61 14.11 -26.51
N ALA A 10 38.76 15.26 -25.85
CA ALA A 10 39.21 15.33 -24.46
C ALA A 10 38.24 14.60 -23.52
N GLN A 11 36.93 14.76 -23.72
CA GLN A 11 35.92 14.04 -22.94
C GLN A 11 35.93 12.53 -23.21
N ALA A 12 36.13 12.12 -24.46
CA ALA A 12 36.24 10.72 -24.84
C ALA A 12 37.50 10.04 -24.28
N LEU A 13 38.64 10.75 -24.22
CA LEU A 13 39.88 10.22 -23.63
C LEU A 13 39.73 9.97 -22.13
N ALA A 14 39.19 10.93 -21.38
CA ALA A 14 38.89 10.75 -19.96
C ALA A 14 37.92 9.57 -19.71
N THR A 15 37.00 9.37 -20.64
CA THR A 15 36.06 8.24 -20.62
C THR A 15 36.75 6.90 -20.94
N ALA A 16 37.69 6.89 -21.89
CA ALA A 16 38.41 5.70 -22.33
C ALA A 16 39.22 5.07 -21.19
N GLU A 17 39.83 5.89 -20.34
CA GLU A 17 40.57 5.43 -19.16
C GLU A 17 39.65 4.68 -18.17
N MET A 18 38.45 5.22 -17.93
CA MET A 18 37.44 4.60 -17.08
C MET A 18 36.94 3.27 -17.66
N LEU A 19 36.71 3.23 -18.98
CA LEU A 19 36.30 2.02 -19.70
C LEU A 19 37.40 0.95 -19.71
N LEU A 20 38.67 1.35 -19.86
CA LEU A 20 39.81 0.43 -19.84
C LEU A 20 39.94 -0.25 -18.47
N ARG A 21 39.84 0.52 -17.39
CA ARG A 21 39.84 -0.04 -16.03
C ARG A 21 38.70 -1.04 -15.84
N PHE A 22 37.48 -0.67 -16.24
CA PHE A 22 36.32 -1.55 -16.13
C PHE A 22 36.48 -2.82 -16.97
N ALA A 23 36.98 -2.67 -18.20
CA ALA A 23 37.21 -3.79 -19.11
C ALA A 23 38.27 -4.75 -18.55
N ALA A 24 39.34 -4.23 -17.94
CA ALA A 24 40.36 -5.06 -17.30
C ALA A 24 39.82 -5.88 -16.12
N GLU A 25 38.79 -5.38 -15.42
CA GLU A 25 38.16 -6.07 -14.29
C GLU A 25 37.07 -7.07 -14.73
N ASN A 26 36.41 -6.86 -15.88
CA ASN A 26 35.17 -7.56 -16.23
C ASN A 26 35.21 -8.33 -17.57
N VAL A 27 36.21 -8.11 -18.42
CA VAL A 27 36.31 -8.76 -19.74
C VAL A 27 37.45 -9.78 -19.74
N ASN A 28 37.16 -11.00 -20.19
CA ASN A 28 38.13 -12.11 -20.22
C ASN A 28 39.28 -11.89 -21.22
N GLU A 29 39.03 -11.22 -22.35
CA GLU A 29 40.04 -10.96 -23.39
C GLU A 29 40.00 -9.50 -23.87
N LEU A 30 41.03 -8.75 -23.50
CA LEU A 30 41.27 -7.38 -23.99
C LEU A 30 42.31 -7.42 -25.11
N PRO A 31 41.97 -7.01 -26.35
CA PRO A 31 42.94 -6.94 -27.42
C PRO A 31 44.05 -5.95 -27.08
N ARG A 32 45.30 -6.44 -27.05
CA ARG A 32 46.48 -5.59 -26.76
C ARG A 32 46.60 -4.41 -27.71
N GLU A 33 46.20 -4.59 -28.97
CA GLU A 33 46.19 -3.54 -29.98
C GLU A 33 45.28 -2.38 -29.55
N THR A 34 44.05 -2.65 -29.10
CA THR A 34 43.10 -1.62 -28.66
C THR A 34 43.66 -0.85 -27.45
N VAL A 35 44.27 -1.55 -26.48
CA VAL A 35 44.87 -0.92 -25.30
C VAL A 35 46.07 -0.05 -25.69
N ALA A 36 46.94 -0.57 -26.55
CA ALA A 36 48.11 0.15 -27.03
C ALA A 36 47.73 1.43 -27.77
N THR A 37 46.73 1.38 -28.67
CA THR A 37 46.25 2.54 -29.43
C THR A 37 45.58 3.60 -28.55
N ILE A 38 44.91 3.20 -27.46
CA ILE A 38 44.34 4.17 -26.51
C ILE A 38 45.45 4.81 -25.67
N ASN A 39 46.42 4.04 -25.20
CA ASN A 39 47.56 4.58 -24.44
C ASN A 39 48.42 5.51 -25.31
N THR A 40 48.65 5.18 -26.59
CA THR A 40 49.38 6.08 -27.50
C THR A 40 48.62 7.38 -27.75
N ALA A 41 47.28 7.34 -27.76
CA ALA A 41 46.46 8.54 -27.83
C ALA A 41 46.57 9.39 -26.54
N LEU A 42 46.54 8.76 -25.36
CA LEU A 42 46.73 9.45 -24.08
C LEU A 42 48.12 10.11 -23.98
N ASP A 43 49.17 9.38 -24.39
CA ASP A 43 50.54 9.90 -24.44
C ASP A 43 50.67 11.06 -25.45
N ALA A 44 50.01 10.96 -26.61
CA ALA A 44 49.99 12.02 -27.63
C ALA A 44 49.27 13.29 -27.15
N GLN A 45 48.23 13.15 -26.32
CA GLN A 45 47.57 14.28 -25.68
C GLN A 45 48.52 14.95 -24.66
N ALA A 46 49.19 14.17 -23.81
CA ALA A 46 50.12 14.69 -22.81
C ALA A 46 51.37 15.35 -23.45
N GLY A 47 51.86 14.79 -24.55
CA GLY A 47 53.04 15.25 -25.28
C GLY A 47 52.80 16.35 -26.31
N ASN A 48 51.58 16.91 -26.43
CA ASN A 48 51.19 17.87 -27.47
C ASN A 48 51.47 17.37 -28.92
N ALA A 49 51.47 16.06 -29.12
CA ALA A 49 51.76 15.41 -30.40
C ALA A 49 50.49 14.97 -31.16
N TRP A 50 49.32 15.52 -30.77
CA TRP A 50 48.02 15.14 -31.32
C TRP A 50 47.92 15.46 -32.83
N ASN A 51 47.53 14.48 -33.62
CA ASN A 51 47.39 14.60 -35.07
C ASN A 51 46.10 13.90 -35.55
N GLU A 52 45.75 14.07 -36.83
CA GLU A 52 44.52 13.54 -37.42
C GLU A 52 44.49 12.01 -37.49
N GLN A 53 45.66 11.38 -37.69
CA GLN A 53 45.79 9.92 -37.73
C GLN A 53 45.56 9.30 -36.34
N VAL A 54 46.22 9.83 -35.31
CA VAL A 54 46.04 9.43 -33.90
C VAL A 54 44.58 9.58 -33.47
N ALA A 55 43.91 10.65 -33.88
CA ALA A 55 42.50 10.84 -33.57
C ALA A 55 41.61 9.78 -34.25
N THR A 56 41.87 9.46 -35.50
CA THR A 56 41.11 8.44 -36.25
C THR A 56 41.31 7.05 -35.64
N ASP A 57 42.56 6.70 -35.35
CA ASP A 57 42.92 5.42 -34.73
C ASP A 57 42.32 5.30 -33.32
N PHE A 58 42.32 6.40 -32.55
CA PHE A 58 41.66 6.49 -31.26
C PHE A 58 40.16 6.22 -31.36
N TRP A 59 39.43 6.89 -32.27
CA TRP A 59 37.98 6.67 -32.40
C TRP A 59 37.63 5.24 -32.81
N CYS A 60 38.43 4.62 -33.67
CA CYS A 60 38.29 3.21 -34.04
C CYS A 60 38.52 2.28 -32.83
N ALA A 61 39.59 2.50 -32.07
CA ALA A 61 39.90 1.72 -30.87
C ALA A 61 38.85 1.94 -29.76
N PHE A 62 38.41 3.18 -29.57
CA PHE A 62 37.36 3.55 -28.62
C PHE A 62 36.02 2.89 -28.96
N ASN A 63 35.65 2.81 -30.23
CA ASN A 63 34.44 2.10 -30.67
C ASN A 63 34.55 0.58 -30.41
N LYS A 64 35.72 -0.03 -30.70
CA LYS A 64 35.99 -1.44 -30.36
C LYS A 64 35.90 -1.69 -28.85
N LEU A 65 36.45 -0.79 -28.04
CA LEU A 65 36.37 -0.87 -26.58
C LEU A 65 34.91 -0.77 -26.09
N CYS A 66 34.14 0.20 -26.62
CA CYS A 66 32.71 0.31 -26.32
C CYS A 66 31.92 -0.95 -26.72
N ALA A 67 32.29 -1.61 -27.82
CA ALA A 67 31.65 -2.85 -28.25
C ALA A 67 31.95 -4.03 -27.31
N LEU A 68 33.18 -4.11 -26.76
CA LEU A 68 33.60 -5.14 -25.82
C LEU A 68 33.00 -4.96 -24.42
N VAL A 69 32.72 -3.73 -24.02
CA VAL A 69 32.20 -3.38 -22.69
C VAL A 69 30.67 -3.44 -22.63
N LYS A 70 29.98 -3.82 -23.72
CA LYS A 70 28.53 -4.06 -23.71
C LYS A 70 28.17 -5.11 -22.65
N PRO A 71 27.14 -4.86 -21.82
CA PRO A 71 26.13 -3.81 -21.95
C PRO A 71 26.42 -2.48 -21.22
N ALA A 72 27.56 -2.33 -20.52
CA ALA A 72 27.90 -1.09 -19.83
C ALA A 72 28.21 0.05 -20.82
N THR A 73 27.67 1.24 -20.57
CA THR A 73 27.92 2.43 -21.40
C THR A 73 28.60 3.50 -20.57
N VAL A 74 29.21 4.47 -21.25
CA VAL A 74 29.85 5.65 -20.62
C VAL A 74 28.91 6.34 -19.61
N ASP A 75 27.62 6.39 -19.94
CA ASP A 75 26.59 6.99 -19.10
C ASP A 75 26.33 6.15 -17.83
N THR A 76 26.46 4.82 -17.89
CA THR A 76 26.27 3.95 -16.72
C THR A 76 27.46 4.01 -15.76
N LEU A 77 28.68 4.10 -16.28
CA LEU A 77 29.89 4.19 -15.46
C LEU A 77 30.01 5.55 -14.77
N SER A 78 29.79 6.64 -15.51
CA SER A 78 29.81 8.01 -14.95
C SER A 78 28.74 8.20 -13.88
N THR A 79 27.53 7.66 -14.06
CA THR A 79 26.43 7.76 -13.08
C THR A 79 26.69 6.95 -11.81
N ASN A 80 27.41 5.83 -11.89
CA ASN A 80 27.75 5.00 -10.73
C ASN A 80 28.95 5.55 -9.94
N LEU A 81 29.88 6.26 -10.61
CA LEU A 81 31.10 6.80 -10.01
C LEU A 81 30.92 8.22 -9.42
N LEU A 82 30.02 9.02 -9.98
CA LEU A 82 29.72 10.36 -9.46
C LEU A 82 28.90 10.27 -8.16
N GLY A 83 29.58 10.43 -7.03
CA GLY A 83 28.96 10.47 -5.71
C GLY A 83 28.12 11.74 -5.52
N VAL A 84 26.81 11.57 -5.33
CA VAL A 84 25.92 12.70 -5.01
C VAL A 84 25.97 12.97 -3.50
N PRO A 85 25.99 14.24 -3.06
CA PRO A 85 25.97 14.58 -1.64
C PRO A 85 24.74 13.98 -0.94
N ALA A 86 24.95 13.50 0.29
CA ALA A 86 23.92 12.86 1.10
C ALA A 86 22.77 13.84 1.40
N PRO A 87 21.53 13.34 1.57
CA PRO A 87 20.38 14.19 1.87
C PRO A 87 20.52 14.89 3.23
N ARG A 88 20.13 16.18 3.29
CA ARG A 88 20.32 17.07 4.45
C ARG A 88 19.70 16.55 5.76
N TRP A 89 18.63 15.76 5.70
CA TRP A 89 18.01 15.18 6.91
C TRP A 89 18.91 14.17 7.64
N ARG A 90 19.83 13.47 6.92
CA ARG A 90 20.83 12.59 7.56
C ARG A 90 21.95 13.36 8.27
N ALA A 91 22.21 14.60 7.85
CA ALA A 91 23.12 15.50 8.56
C ALA A 91 22.52 15.95 9.90
N TRP A 92 21.19 16.10 9.98
CA TRP A 92 20.49 16.36 11.24
C TRP A 92 20.50 15.16 12.20
N ALA A 93 20.56 13.94 11.66
CA ALA A 93 20.64 12.69 12.45
C ALA A 93 22.07 12.31 12.91
N GLY A 94 23.05 13.22 12.84
CA GLY A 94 24.39 13.01 13.39
C GLY A 94 25.28 11.99 12.65
N GLY A 95 24.90 11.54 11.45
CA GLY A 95 25.65 10.54 10.69
C GLY A 95 26.67 11.14 9.72
N ASN A 96 27.87 10.56 9.65
CA ASN A 96 28.90 10.88 8.64
C ASN A 96 28.33 10.70 7.21
N ALA A 97 28.14 11.82 6.52
CA ALA A 97 27.56 11.89 5.18
C ALA A 97 28.57 11.43 4.12
N ARG A 98 28.75 10.11 3.96
CA ARG A 98 29.52 9.57 2.83
C ARG A 98 28.75 9.80 1.51
N PRO A 99 29.40 10.26 0.43
CA PRO A 99 28.76 10.39 -0.88
C PRO A 99 28.32 9.01 -1.37
N VAL A 100 27.11 8.94 -1.94
CA VAL A 100 26.48 7.69 -2.37
C VAL A 100 26.17 7.79 -3.86
N SER A 101 26.35 6.70 -4.61
CA SER A 101 25.99 6.65 -6.04
C SER A 101 24.50 6.94 -6.26
N VAL A 102 24.17 7.54 -7.41
CA VAL A 102 22.79 7.89 -7.82
C VAL A 102 21.87 6.66 -7.79
N SER A 103 22.40 5.53 -8.25
CA SER A 103 21.73 4.23 -8.32
C SER A 103 21.30 3.73 -6.94
N ARG A 104 22.21 3.79 -5.96
CA ARG A 104 21.93 3.37 -4.57
C ARG A 104 20.96 4.32 -3.86
N ARG A 105 21.00 5.62 -4.15
CA ARG A 105 20.02 6.59 -3.63
C ARG A 105 18.62 6.36 -4.18
N THR A 106 18.52 5.99 -5.45
CA THR A 106 17.24 5.69 -6.10
C THR A 106 16.67 4.37 -5.57
N ALA A 107 17.49 3.32 -5.48
CA ALA A 107 17.11 2.03 -4.88
C ALA A 107 16.58 2.19 -3.44
N THR A 108 17.31 2.93 -2.60
CA THR A 108 16.92 3.14 -1.19
C THR A 108 15.62 3.94 -1.04
N ARG A 109 15.31 4.87 -1.96
CA ARG A 109 14.03 5.59 -1.98
C ARG A 109 12.86 4.67 -2.31
N TYR A 110 12.99 3.86 -3.37
CA TYR A 110 11.92 2.92 -3.75
C TYR A 110 11.75 1.81 -2.71
N LEU A 111 12.84 1.34 -2.09
CA LEU A 111 12.76 0.38 -0.99
C LEU A 111 12.09 0.99 0.26
N ALA A 112 12.43 2.22 0.63
CA ALA A 112 11.76 2.91 1.73
C ALA A 112 10.27 3.13 1.43
N LEU A 113 9.93 3.54 0.20
CA LEU A 113 8.55 3.68 -0.25
C LEU A 113 7.80 2.34 -0.20
N LEU A 114 8.42 1.23 -0.60
CA LEU A 114 7.84 -0.11 -0.51
C LEU A 114 7.55 -0.51 0.95
N ILE A 115 8.47 -0.24 1.88
CA ILE A 115 8.26 -0.51 3.32
C ILE A 115 7.10 0.34 3.86
N VAL A 116 7.03 1.63 3.47
CA VAL A 116 5.93 2.51 3.89
C VAL A 116 4.59 2.01 3.33
N LEU A 117 4.52 1.65 2.05
CA LEU A 117 3.30 1.09 1.45
C LEU A 117 2.89 -0.24 2.11
N LEU A 118 3.85 -1.08 2.48
CA LEU A 118 3.59 -2.31 3.23
C LEU A 118 3.03 -2.01 4.63
N GLY A 119 3.57 -1.01 5.33
CA GLY A 119 3.00 -0.56 6.60
C GLY A 119 1.56 -0.05 6.45
N ILE A 120 1.31 0.77 5.43
CA ILE A 120 -0.03 1.30 5.12
C ILE A 120 -1.01 0.16 4.78
N SER A 121 -0.61 -0.81 3.97
CA SER A 121 -1.49 -1.92 3.58
C SER A 121 -1.86 -2.81 4.76
N VAL A 122 -0.93 -3.06 5.69
CA VAL A 122 -1.20 -3.80 6.93
C VAL A 122 -2.21 -3.05 7.81
N VAL A 123 -2.03 -1.74 7.99
CA VAL A 123 -2.96 -0.91 8.78
C VAL A 123 -4.35 -0.88 8.15
N LEU A 124 -4.44 -0.66 6.83
CA LEU A 124 -5.72 -0.70 6.11
C LEU A 124 -6.38 -2.08 6.20
N GLY A 125 -5.61 -3.16 6.04
CA GLY A 125 -6.10 -4.53 6.18
C GLY A 125 -6.66 -4.81 7.57
N PHE A 126 -5.98 -4.33 8.63
CA PHE A 126 -6.46 -4.41 10.00
C PHE A 126 -7.78 -3.65 10.18
N LEU A 127 -7.85 -2.39 9.74
CA LEU A 127 -9.06 -1.56 9.84
C LEU A 127 -10.27 -2.22 9.16
N VAL A 128 -10.08 -2.75 7.95
CA VAL A 128 -11.12 -3.47 7.21
C VAL A 128 -11.55 -4.73 7.96
N SER A 129 -10.60 -5.57 8.34
CA SER A 129 -10.87 -6.86 8.98
C SER A 129 -11.60 -6.70 10.31
N THR A 130 -11.13 -5.79 11.17
CA THR A 130 -11.74 -5.52 12.48
C THR A 130 -13.14 -4.94 12.32
N THR A 131 -13.36 -4.02 11.38
CA THR A 131 -14.69 -3.44 11.14
C THR A 131 -15.68 -4.50 10.66
N LEU A 132 -15.27 -5.39 9.74
CA LEU A 132 -16.12 -6.49 9.28
C LEU A 132 -16.44 -7.48 10.41
N SER A 133 -15.47 -7.78 11.27
CA SER A 133 -15.68 -8.65 12.43
C SER A 133 -16.67 -8.03 13.42
N LEU A 134 -16.47 -6.76 13.80
CA LEU A 134 -17.38 -6.03 14.68
C LEU A 134 -18.78 -5.91 14.08
N GLY A 135 -18.88 -5.74 12.75
CA GLY A 135 -20.16 -5.71 12.06
C GLY A 135 -20.96 -6.99 12.20
N LYS A 136 -20.29 -8.16 12.12
CA LYS A 136 -20.93 -9.47 12.33
C LYS A 136 -21.35 -9.66 13.79
N ASP A 137 -20.50 -9.27 14.72
CA ASP A 137 -20.81 -9.33 16.16
C ASP A 137 -22.03 -8.48 16.52
N VAL A 138 -22.12 -7.26 15.98
CA VAL A 138 -23.27 -6.37 16.17
C VAL A 138 -24.53 -6.98 15.58
N GLU A 139 -24.45 -7.65 14.43
CA GLU A 139 -25.58 -8.38 13.84
C GLU A 139 -26.08 -9.50 14.75
N GLN A 140 -25.14 -10.30 15.28
CA GLN A 140 -25.46 -11.40 16.18
C GLN A 140 -26.07 -10.90 17.50
N LEU A 141 -25.60 -9.78 18.03
CA LEU A 141 -26.20 -9.15 19.20
C LEU A 141 -27.59 -8.60 18.89
N ALA A 142 -27.79 -8.01 17.72
CA ALA A 142 -29.11 -7.51 17.30
C ALA A 142 -30.13 -8.65 17.16
N THR A 143 -29.74 -9.80 16.62
CA THR A 143 -30.65 -10.97 16.52
C THR A 143 -30.98 -11.56 17.89
N GLN A 144 -29.99 -11.67 18.78
CA GLN A 144 -30.22 -12.08 20.17
C GLN A 144 -31.13 -11.11 20.91
N GLY A 145 -30.90 -9.80 20.75
CA GLY A 145 -31.72 -8.76 21.37
C GLY A 145 -33.15 -8.73 20.82
N ASP A 146 -33.35 -8.99 19.52
CA ASP A 146 -34.68 -9.11 18.92
C ASP A 146 -35.46 -10.30 19.50
N GLU A 147 -34.81 -11.46 19.67
CA GLU A 147 -35.41 -12.63 20.30
C GLU A 147 -35.82 -12.35 21.75
N LEU A 148 -34.95 -11.69 22.52
CA LEU A 148 -35.24 -11.27 23.89
C LEU A 148 -36.37 -10.23 23.93
N ASN A 149 -36.43 -9.30 22.99
CA ASN A 149 -37.48 -8.29 22.92
C ASN A 149 -38.86 -8.92 22.69
N VAL A 150 -38.95 -9.95 21.83
CA VAL A 150 -40.19 -10.71 21.60
C VAL A 150 -40.62 -11.45 22.87
N LYS A 151 -39.67 -12.13 23.55
CA LYS A 151 -39.94 -12.82 24.82
C LYS A 151 -40.39 -11.85 25.91
N LEU A 152 -39.75 -10.69 26.01
CA LEU A 152 -40.09 -9.65 26.99
C LEU A 152 -41.46 -9.05 26.74
N THR A 153 -41.80 -8.77 25.48
CA THR A 153 -43.13 -8.27 25.09
C THR A 153 -44.22 -9.29 25.45
N ALA A 154 -44.02 -10.56 25.11
CA ALA A 154 -44.95 -11.63 25.46
C ALA A 154 -45.12 -11.81 26.98
N ALA A 155 -44.03 -11.69 27.75
CA ALA A 155 -44.07 -11.74 29.21
C ALA A 155 -44.82 -10.54 29.81
N ALA A 156 -44.60 -9.34 29.27
CA ALA A 156 -45.29 -8.12 29.70
C ALA A 156 -46.80 -8.20 29.42
N ASP A 157 -47.20 -8.69 28.24
CA ASP A 157 -48.59 -8.85 27.86
C ASP A 157 -49.31 -9.93 28.69
N ALA A 158 -48.62 -11.02 29.05
CA ALA A 158 -49.16 -12.04 29.95
C ALA A 158 -49.43 -11.50 31.36
N LEU A 159 -48.61 -10.58 31.84
CA LEU A 159 -48.73 -9.94 33.16
C LEU A 159 -49.76 -8.80 33.20
N GLU A 160 -50.12 -8.22 32.04
CA GLU A 160 -51.04 -7.07 31.95
C GLU A 160 -52.42 -7.38 32.54
N ALA A 161 -52.98 -8.55 32.24
CA ALA A 161 -54.31 -8.95 32.70
C ALA A 161 -54.41 -9.06 34.24
N GLY A 162 -53.29 -9.20 34.95
CA GLY A 162 -53.25 -9.42 36.40
C GLY A 162 -52.66 -8.30 37.23
N VAL A 163 -51.74 -7.49 36.69
CA VAL A 163 -50.98 -6.48 37.45
C VAL A 163 -51.36 -5.04 37.05
N ALA A 164 -51.79 -4.80 35.81
CA ALA A 164 -51.98 -3.46 35.23
C ALA A 164 -50.77 -2.53 35.51
N ASP A 165 -50.92 -1.20 35.45
CA ASP A 165 -49.82 -0.25 35.71
C ASP A 165 -49.44 -0.08 37.19
N ARG A 166 -49.74 -1.05 38.04
CA ARG A 166 -49.42 -0.99 39.48
C ARG A 166 -47.93 -1.25 39.72
N PRO A 167 -47.34 -0.69 40.79
CA PRO A 167 -45.97 -1.02 41.18
C PRO A 167 -45.81 -2.51 41.48
N PHE A 168 -44.74 -3.12 40.97
CA PHE A 168 -44.44 -4.55 41.15
C PHE A 168 -44.30 -4.97 42.62
N ALA A 169 -43.98 -4.04 43.51
CA ALA A 169 -43.96 -4.27 44.96
C ALA A 169 -45.31 -4.78 45.53
N THR A 170 -46.42 -4.45 44.86
CA THR A 170 -47.79 -4.79 45.29
C THR A 170 -48.31 -6.12 44.72
N ALA A 171 -47.50 -6.84 43.94
CA ALA A 171 -47.89 -8.07 43.26
C ALA A 171 -48.01 -9.28 44.21
N SER A 172 -48.91 -10.22 43.85
CA SER A 172 -49.12 -11.49 44.58
C SER A 172 -47.90 -12.43 44.48
N ALA A 173 -47.84 -13.46 45.33
CA ALA A 173 -46.70 -14.38 45.38
C ALA A 173 -46.42 -15.07 44.02
N ASP A 174 -47.47 -15.48 43.30
CA ASP A 174 -47.33 -16.10 41.98
C ASP A 174 -46.88 -15.06 40.92
N GLN A 175 -47.45 -13.85 40.95
CA GLN A 175 -47.06 -12.75 40.05
C GLN A 175 -45.61 -12.31 40.25
N ARG A 176 -45.08 -12.36 41.49
CA ARG A 176 -43.68 -12.02 41.78
C ARG A 176 -42.69 -12.92 41.05
N LYS A 177 -43.03 -14.20 40.85
CA LYS A 177 -42.17 -15.14 40.11
C LYS A 177 -42.12 -14.77 38.63
N ASP A 178 -43.26 -14.44 38.03
CA ASP A 178 -43.36 -14.02 36.63
C ASP A 178 -42.70 -12.66 36.39
N ILE A 179 -42.86 -11.72 37.34
CA ILE A 179 -42.16 -10.42 37.32
C ILE A 179 -40.64 -10.61 37.40
N ALA A 180 -40.14 -11.50 38.28
CA ALA A 180 -38.71 -11.77 38.37
C ALA A 180 -38.15 -12.40 37.09
N ALA A 181 -38.91 -13.30 36.44
CA ALA A 181 -38.52 -13.87 35.15
C ALA A 181 -38.48 -12.81 34.04
N MET A 182 -39.46 -11.90 34.01
CA MET A 182 -39.50 -10.76 33.09
C MET A 182 -38.34 -9.78 33.34
N GLN A 183 -38.03 -9.47 34.60
CA GLN A 183 -36.89 -8.63 34.97
C GLN A 183 -35.56 -9.28 34.55
N ALA A 184 -35.41 -10.60 34.68
CA ALA A 184 -34.23 -11.31 34.18
C ALA A 184 -34.07 -11.18 32.65
N LEU A 185 -35.17 -11.26 31.89
CA LEU A 185 -35.16 -11.02 30.44
C LEU A 185 -34.77 -9.58 30.11
N LEU A 186 -35.28 -8.59 30.86
CA LEU A 186 -34.94 -7.18 30.71
C LEU A 186 -33.45 -6.94 30.97
N HIS A 187 -32.89 -7.52 32.04
CA HIS A 187 -31.45 -7.44 32.34
C HIS A 187 -30.61 -8.03 31.21
N GLN A 188 -31.02 -9.19 30.67
CA GLN A 188 -30.32 -9.80 29.55
C GLN A 188 -30.38 -8.93 28.30
N GLN A 189 -31.54 -8.32 27.99
CA GLN A 189 -31.69 -7.40 26.86
C GLN A 189 -30.83 -6.15 27.03
N ASN A 190 -30.80 -5.57 28.22
CA ASN A 190 -29.98 -4.39 28.53
C ASN A 190 -28.48 -4.69 28.37
N HIS A 191 -28.03 -5.88 28.77
CA HIS A 191 -26.64 -6.29 28.57
C HIS A 191 -26.29 -6.44 27.09
N VAL A 192 -27.19 -7.02 26.29
CA VAL A 192 -27.03 -7.13 24.83
C VAL A 192 -26.99 -5.74 24.20
N LEU A 193 -27.86 -4.83 24.62
CA LEU A 193 -27.90 -3.46 24.13
C LEU A 193 -26.60 -2.70 24.44
N ASP A 194 -26.07 -2.82 25.66
CA ASP A 194 -24.80 -2.19 26.04
C ASP A 194 -23.64 -2.71 25.20
N GLN A 195 -23.53 -4.04 25.03
CA GLN A 195 -22.52 -4.63 24.15
C GLN A 195 -22.66 -4.16 22.70
N MET A 196 -23.90 -4.06 22.20
CA MET A 196 -24.18 -3.63 20.83
C MET A 196 -23.75 -2.16 20.62
N LEU A 197 -24.06 -1.28 21.56
CA LEU A 197 -23.69 0.14 21.53
C LEU A 197 -22.17 0.32 21.68
N GLN A 198 -21.51 -0.41 22.57
CA GLN A 198 -20.05 -0.35 22.74
C GLN A 198 -19.32 -0.78 21.46
N LYS A 199 -19.77 -1.87 20.82
CA LYS A 199 -19.17 -2.36 19.57
C LYS A 199 -19.45 -1.42 18.40
N SER A 200 -20.62 -0.79 18.32
CA SER A 200 -20.91 0.20 17.28
C SER A 200 -20.02 1.45 17.43
N VAL A 201 -19.85 1.96 18.64
CA VAL A 201 -18.94 3.08 18.91
C VAL A 201 -17.49 2.72 18.61
N MET A 202 -17.05 1.51 18.97
CA MET A 202 -15.70 1.04 18.63
C MET A 202 -15.49 1.01 17.10
N MET A 203 -16.51 0.61 16.35
CA MET A 203 -16.49 0.62 14.89
C MET A 203 -16.33 2.04 14.33
N THR A 204 -17.12 3.00 14.84
CA THR A 204 -17.02 4.42 14.45
C THR A 204 -15.67 5.01 14.82
N ARG A 205 -15.10 4.63 15.98
CA ARG A 205 -13.74 5.05 16.39
C ARG A 205 -12.66 4.51 15.47
N LEU A 206 -12.75 3.25 15.04
CA LEU A 206 -11.76 2.67 14.13
C LEU A 206 -11.75 3.39 12.78
N ILE A 207 -12.93 3.65 12.22
CA ILE A 207 -13.05 4.30 10.91
C ILE A 207 -12.65 5.77 10.96
N SER A 208 -12.98 6.47 12.05
CA SER A 208 -12.57 7.86 12.27
C SER A 208 -11.14 8.00 12.80
N LEU A 209 -10.36 6.90 12.88
CA LEU A 209 -9.00 6.88 13.42
C LEU A 209 -8.88 7.52 14.82
N GLY A 210 -9.90 7.29 15.65
CA GLY A 210 -9.98 7.77 17.03
C GLY A 210 -10.35 9.24 17.19
N TRP A 211 -10.64 9.97 16.09
CA TRP A 211 -11.01 11.39 16.17
C TRP A 211 -12.45 11.61 16.63
N ASN A 212 -13.32 10.60 16.46
CA ASN A 212 -14.72 10.68 16.86
C ASN A 212 -15.15 9.42 17.63
N GLY A 213 -15.91 9.61 18.71
CA GLY A 213 -16.63 8.53 19.36
C GLY A 213 -17.06 8.87 20.77
N ALA A 214 -18.37 8.92 20.99
CA ALA A 214 -18.97 9.07 22.31
C ALA A 214 -18.45 7.98 23.26
N THR A 215 -18.15 8.33 24.50
CA THR A 215 -17.98 7.34 25.57
C THR A 215 -19.36 6.94 26.04
N ILE A 216 -19.76 5.70 25.77
CA ILE A 216 -20.94 5.13 26.41
C ILE A 216 -20.50 4.73 27.82
N LEU A 217 -21.14 5.31 28.82
CA LEU A 217 -21.06 4.81 30.18
C LEU A 217 -22.02 3.60 30.23
N PRO A 218 -21.52 2.36 30.44
CA PRO A 218 -22.39 1.21 30.60
C PRO A 218 -23.36 1.49 31.74
N GLY A 219 -24.65 1.33 31.45
CA GLY A 219 -25.74 1.82 32.28
C GLY A 219 -25.97 0.98 33.53
N ASP A 220 -26.18 1.69 34.64
CA ASP A 220 -26.67 1.19 35.93
C ASP A 220 -27.99 0.43 35.75
N LEU A 221 -27.96 -0.88 36.00
CA LEU A 221 -29.08 -1.81 35.81
C LEU A 221 -30.10 -1.62 36.92
N LYS A 222 -31.07 -0.72 36.72
CA LYS A 222 -32.20 -0.59 37.64
C LYS A 222 -33.34 -1.51 37.22
N ASP A 223 -33.87 -2.25 38.18
CA ASP A 223 -35.08 -3.04 38.00
C ASP A 223 -36.24 -2.12 37.63
N ALA A 224 -37.00 -2.51 36.59
CA ALA A 224 -38.25 -1.84 36.27
C ALA A 224 -39.23 -1.98 37.43
N GLN A 225 -39.90 -0.89 37.80
CA GLN A 225 -40.84 -0.82 38.91
C GLN A 225 -42.29 -1.11 38.50
N ASN A 226 -42.61 -0.97 37.21
CA ASN A 226 -43.96 -1.16 36.66
C ASN A 226 -43.90 -1.63 35.19
N LEU A 227 -45.05 -2.06 34.66
CA LEU A 227 -45.17 -2.51 33.26
C LEU A 227 -44.90 -1.38 32.25
N ALA A 228 -45.19 -0.13 32.60
CA ALA A 228 -44.91 1.04 31.75
C ALA A 228 -43.42 1.21 31.47
N GLU A 229 -42.56 1.04 32.47
CA GLU A 229 -41.09 1.08 32.35
C GLU A 229 -40.56 -0.07 31.50
N VAL A 230 -41.12 -1.27 31.63
CA VAL A 230 -40.76 -2.42 30.78
C VAL A 230 -41.13 -2.13 29.31
N ARG A 231 -42.34 -1.63 29.07
CA ARG A 231 -42.79 -1.23 27.72
C ARG A 231 -41.96 -0.10 27.15
N GLN A 232 -41.51 0.82 27.99
CA GLN A 232 -40.60 1.89 27.56
C GLN A 232 -39.23 1.31 27.17
N ALA A 233 -38.65 0.43 27.98
CA ALA A 233 -37.39 -0.23 27.65
C ALA A 233 -37.45 -1.02 26.32
N VAL A 234 -38.58 -1.71 26.06
CA VAL A 234 -38.83 -2.38 24.77
C VAL A 234 -38.80 -1.40 23.59
N ARG A 235 -39.42 -0.21 23.73
CA ARG A 235 -39.40 0.83 22.69
C ARG A 235 -38.01 1.44 22.53
N ASP A 236 -37.33 1.73 23.63
CA ASP A 236 -36.00 2.33 23.65
C ASP A 236 -34.96 1.39 23.02
N TYR A 237 -35.11 0.07 23.23
CA TYR A 237 -34.33 -0.95 22.53
C TYR A 237 -34.54 -0.87 21.01
N GLN A 238 -35.79 -0.80 20.52
CA GLN A 238 -36.08 -0.73 19.08
C GLN A 238 -35.49 0.53 18.42
N ILE A 239 -35.56 1.67 19.10
CA ILE A 239 -34.96 2.93 18.65
C ILE A 239 -33.44 2.76 18.56
N SER A 240 -32.82 2.28 19.64
CA SER A 240 -31.36 2.09 19.71
C SER A 240 -30.87 1.08 18.67
N ARG A 241 -31.61 0.00 18.42
CA ARG A 241 -31.32 -0.98 17.37
C ARG A 241 -31.32 -0.34 15.98
N ARG A 242 -32.30 0.51 15.67
CA ARG A 242 -32.35 1.22 14.39
C ARG A 242 -31.15 2.16 14.24
N ASP A 243 -30.82 2.88 15.30
CA ASP A 243 -29.71 3.84 15.27
C ASP A 243 -28.37 3.11 15.08
N VAL A 244 -28.13 2.00 15.79
CA VAL A 244 -26.96 1.13 15.58
C VAL A 244 -26.92 0.56 14.16
N ALA A 245 -28.06 0.16 13.59
CA ALA A 245 -28.11 -0.32 12.22
C ALA A 245 -27.68 0.76 11.21
N SER A 246 -28.06 2.02 11.45
CA SER A 246 -27.65 3.14 10.61
C SER A 246 -26.15 3.44 10.71
N GLU A 247 -25.58 3.41 11.91
CA GLU A 247 -24.13 3.57 12.15
C GLU A 247 -23.32 2.47 11.47
N ARG A 248 -23.81 1.22 11.58
CA ARG A 248 -23.21 0.07 10.91
C ARG A 248 -23.20 0.24 9.39
N LEU A 249 -24.28 0.73 8.79
CA LEU A 249 -24.37 0.95 7.35
C LEU A 249 -23.32 1.99 6.89
N ASN A 250 -23.19 3.11 7.61
CA ASN A 250 -22.16 4.11 7.34
C ASN A 250 -20.74 3.53 7.43
N ALA A 251 -20.50 2.69 8.44
CA ALA A 251 -19.24 2.01 8.63
C ALA A 251 -18.92 1.02 7.48
N GLN A 252 -19.92 0.26 7.04
CA GLN A 252 -19.78 -0.68 5.93
C GLN A 252 -19.54 0.01 4.59
N ILE A 253 -20.21 1.13 4.32
CA ILE A 253 -19.96 1.95 3.13
C ILE A 253 -18.52 2.44 3.13
N SER A 254 -18.05 2.95 4.26
CA SER A 254 -16.68 3.45 4.42
C SER A 254 -15.64 2.35 4.17
N VAL A 255 -15.85 1.17 4.75
CA VAL A 255 -14.98 0.00 4.50
C VAL A 255 -15.07 -0.46 3.05
N GLY A 256 -16.26 -0.42 2.43
CA GLY A 256 -16.45 -0.73 1.02
C GLY A 256 -15.61 0.16 0.11
N VAL A 257 -15.53 1.46 0.40
CA VAL A 257 -14.67 2.39 -0.34
C VAL A 257 -13.18 2.05 -0.14
N ILE A 258 -12.78 1.71 1.09
CA ILE A 258 -11.39 1.33 1.39
C ILE A 258 -11.01 0.04 0.64
N THR A 259 -11.86 -0.98 0.63
CA THR A 259 -11.57 -2.28 0.00
C THR A 259 -11.67 -2.25 -1.52
N ALA A 260 -12.62 -1.49 -2.08
CA ALA A 260 -12.81 -1.40 -3.52
C ALA A 260 -11.86 -0.40 -4.19
N THR A 261 -11.44 0.66 -3.49
CA THR A 261 -10.66 1.74 -4.11
C THR A 261 -9.28 1.87 -3.52
N VAL A 262 -9.16 2.10 -2.21
CA VAL A 262 -7.88 2.47 -1.60
C VAL A 262 -6.90 1.31 -1.59
N LEU A 263 -7.35 0.13 -1.17
CA LEU A 263 -6.50 -1.05 -1.00
C LEU A 263 -5.93 -1.54 -2.35
N PRO A 264 -6.71 -1.68 -3.43
CA PRO A 264 -6.19 -2.04 -4.76
C PRO A 264 -5.17 -1.03 -5.30
N ILE A 265 -5.37 0.27 -5.07
CA ILE A 265 -4.41 1.31 -5.49
C ILE A 265 -3.08 1.13 -4.75
N VAL A 266 -3.11 1.03 -3.43
CA VAL A 266 -1.91 0.85 -2.60
C VAL A 266 -1.16 -0.42 -3.02
N LEU A 267 -1.89 -1.52 -3.24
CA LEU A 267 -1.31 -2.79 -3.66
C LEU A 267 -0.77 -2.78 -5.08
N GLY A 268 -1.42 -2.09 -6.03
CA GLY A 268 -0.93 -1.92 -7.39
C GLY A 268 0.36 -1.10 -7.45
N ILE A 269 0.43 0.01 -6.70
CA ILE A 269 1.66 0.80 -6.55
C ILE A 269 2.76 -0.06 -5.90
N MET A 270 2.43 -0.84 -4.86
CA MET A 270 3.38 -1.73 -4.19
C MET A 270 3.94 -2.80 -5.14
N GLY A 271 3.10 -3.41 -5.99
CA GLY A 271 3.52 -4.36 -7.01
C GLY A 271 4.52 -3.76 -7.99
N ALA A 272 4.22 -2.56 -8.50
CA ALA A 272 5.13 -1.85 -9.41
C ALA A 272 6.45 -1.47 -8.73
N CYS A 273 6.41 -1.05 -7.46
CA CYS A 273 7.61 -0.75 -6.69
C CYS A 273 8.47 -2.00 -6.47
N ALA A 274 7.86 -3.15 -6.18
CA ALA A 274 8.57 -4.41 -6.01
C ALA A 274 9.31 -4.81 -7.29
N TYR A 275 8.65 -4.66 -8.45
CA TYR A 275 9.28 -4.91 -9.74
C TYR A 275 10.41 -3.90 -10.05
N VAL A 276 10.22 -2.61 -9.77
CA VAL A 276 11.27 -1.59 -9.95
C VAL A 276 12.49 -1.90 -9.06
N VAL A 277 12.29 -2.26 -7.79
CA VAL A 277 13.40 -2.63 -6.89
C VAL A 277 14.14 -3.86 -7.42
N ARG A 278 13.42 -4.87 -7.92
CA ARG A 278 14.01 -6.05 -8.55
C ARG A 278 14.82 -5.68 -9.79
N LEU A 279 14.25 -4.86 -10.68
CA LEU A 279 14.93 -4.40 -11.89
C LEU A 279 16.19 -3.59 -11.56
N ILE A 280 16.14 -2.71 -10.56
CA ILE A 280 17.32 -1.97 -10.11
C ILE A 280 18.37 -2.93 -9.54
N SER A 281 17.97 -3.96 -8.81
CA SER A 281 18.89 -4.99 -8.31
C SER A 281 19.58 -5.73 -9.45
N ASP A 282 18.84 -6.10 -10.50
CA ASP A 282 19.38 -6.75 -11.69
C ASP A 282 20.31 -5.79 -12.47
N GLN A 283 19.92 -4.52 -12.65
CA GLN A 283 20.75 -3.49 -13.30
C GLN A 283 22.01 -3.12 -12.52
N ILE A 284 21.98 -3.18 -11.19
CA ILE A 284 23.17 -3.02 -10.34
C ILE A 284 24.10 -4.21 -10.51
N LYS A 285 23.55 -5.43 -10.57
CA LYS A 285 24.33 -6.65 -10.82
C LYS A 285 25.00 -6.63 -12.20
N ASP A 286 24.29 -6.12 -13.21
CA ASP A 286 24.76 -6.08 -14.60
C ASP A 286 25.46 -4.76 -14.99
N THR A 287 25.67 -3.83 -14.06
CA THR A 287 26.37 -2.52 -14.25
C THR A 287 25.75 -1.58 -15.31
N THR A 288 24.48 -1.77 -15.65
CA THR A 288 23.77 -1.10 -16.76
C THR A 288 22.94 0.12 -16.35
N PHE A 289 23.09 0.60 -15.11
CA PHE A 289 22.25 1.69 -14.59
C PHE A 289 22.63 3.06 -15.20
N SER A 290 21.78 3.60 -16.10
CA SER A 290 21.93 4.90 -16.77
C SER A 290 21.19 6.04 -16.06
N ALA A 291 21.62 7.29 -16.25
CA ALA A 291 21.04 8.50 -15.67
C ALA A 291 19.56 8.75 -16.07
N THR A 292 19.08 8.15 -17.18
CA THR A 292 17.68 8.28 -17.65
C THR A 292 16.70 7.29 -17.01
N SER A 293 17.19 6.28 -16.27
CA SER A 293 16.38 5.23 -15.64
C SER A 293 15.29 5.72 -14.66
N PRO A 294 15.49 6.78 -13.84
CA PRO A 294 14.51 7.20 -12.83
C PRO A 294 13.15 7.62 -13.38
N ILE A 295 13.12 8.29 -14.55
CA ILE A 295 11.86 8.75 -15.18
C ILE A 295 11.04 7.55 -15.65
N ARG A 296 11.71 6.55 -16.25
CA ARG A 296 11.06 5.31 -16.70
C ARG A 296 10.46 4.52 -15.54
N HIS A 297 11.17 4.45 -14.41
CA HIS A 297 10.67 3.81 -13.20
C HIS A 297 9.45 4.53 -12.61
N LEU A 298 9.45 5.87 -12.59
CA LEU A 298 8.32 6.66 -12.11
C LEU A 298 7.06 6.41 -12.96
N VAL A 299 7.19 6.45 -14.29
CA VAL A 299 6.08 6.17 -15.22
C VAL A 299 5.51 4.77 -14.98
N ARG A 300 6.38 3.78 -14.75
CA ARG A 300 5.92 2.41 -14.45
C ARG A 300 5.17 2.30 -13.12
N VAL A 301 5.61 3.00 -12.08
CA VAL A 301 4.90 3.06 -10.80
C VAL A 301 3.53 3.74 -10.95
N ALA A 302 3.45 4.82 -11.74
CA ALA A 302 2.19 5.48 -12.03
C ALA A 302 1.21 4.57 -12.80
N LEU A 303 1.70 3.84 -13.81
CA LEU A 303 0.93 2.84 -14.55
C LEU A 303 0.44 1.71 -13.65
N GLY A 304 1.27 1.20 -12.73
CA GLY A 304 0.84 0.18 -11.77
C GLY A 304 -0.22 0.67 -10.78
N GLY A 305 -0.14 1.94 -10.37
CA GLY A 305 -1.21 2.58 -9.59
C GLY A 305 -2.51 2.67 -10.38
N LEU A 306 -2.46 3.08 -11.65
CA LEU A 306 -3.63 3.12 -12.54
C LEU A 306 -4.25 1.73 -12.74
N SER A 307 -3.44 0.69 -12.95
CA SER A 307 -3.92 -0.69 -13.03
C SER A 307 -4.67 -1.09 -11.75
N GLY A 308 -4.14 -0.72 -10.57
CA GLY A 308 -4.80 -0.95 -9.29
C GLY A 308 -6.17 -0.27 -9.18
N VAL A 309 -6.31 0.98 -9.66
CA VAL A 309 -7.60 1.69 -9.72
C VAL A 309 -8.60 0.91 -10.59
N VAL A 310 -8.21 0.52 -11.79
CA VAL A 310 -9.09 -0.15 -12.76
C VAL A 310 -9.60 -1.48 -12.20
N ILE A 311 -8.72 -2.25 -11.56
CA ILE A 311 -9.07 -3.55 -10.95
C ILE A 311 -9.95 -3.39 -9.71
N GLY A 312 -9.68 -2.35 -8.90
CA GLY A 312 -10.50 -2.05 -7.74
C GLY A 312 -11.94 -1.64 -8.11
N PHE A 313 -12.08 -0.72 -9.08
CA PHE A 313 -13.38 -0.22 -9.51
C PHE A 313 -14.21 -1.23 -10.30
N SER A 314 -13.56 -2.07 -11.09
CA SER A 314 -14.27 -3.04 -11.93
C SER A 314 -14.90 -4.17 -11.12
N GLY A 315 -14.54 -4.33 -9.84
CA GLY A 315 -15.11 -5.34 -8.95
C GLY A 315 -14.92 -6.78 -9.47
N VAL A 316 -14.00 -6.97 -10.43
CA VAL A 316 -13.81 -8.24 -11.12
C VAL A 316 -13.17 -9.20 -10.13
N VAL A 317 -14.01 -9.97 -9.45
CA VAL A 317 -13.64 -11.30 -8.97
C VAL A 317 -13.41 -12.10 -10.22
N THR A 318 -12.15 -12.21 -10.64
CA THR A 318 -11.82 -13.07 -11.77
C THR A 318 -12.16 -14.50 -11.40
N GLU A 319 -12.65 -15.26 -12.38
CA GLU A 319 -12.95 -16.70 -12.30
C GLU A 319 -11.77 -17.54 -11.74
N MET A 320 -10.58 -16.94 -11.62
CA MET A 320 -9.37 -17.48 -11.00
C MET A 320 -9.41 -17.56 -9.46
N GLY A 321 -10.48 -17.12 -8.79
CA GLY A 321 -10.61 -17.21 -7.32
C GLY A 321 -9.66 -16.29 -6.54
N LEU A 322 -9.00 -15.33 -7.22
CA LEU A 322 -8.13 -14.34 -6.60
C LEU A 322 -8.93 -13.13 -6.10
N SER A 323 -8.55 -12.57 -4.95
CA SER A 323 -9.11 -11.30 -4.48
C SER A 323 -8.74 -10.15 -5.43
N SER A 324 -9.64 -9.17 -5.60
CA SER A 324 -9.38 -7.96 -6.40
C SER A 324 -8.08 -7.25 -5.98
N SER A 325 -7.81 -7.20 -4.67
CA SER A 325 -6.56 -6.71 -4.08
C SER A 325 -5.30 -7.46 -4.53
N ALA A 326 -5.34 -8.80 -4.58
CA ALA A 326 -4.21 -9.61 -5.06
C ALA A 326 -3.99 -9.43 -6.56
N LEU A 327 -5.07 -9.32 -7.33
CA LEU A 327 -5.00 -9.08 -8.77
C LEU A 327 -4.44 -7.68 -9.07
N ALA A 328 -4.80 -6.67 -8.28
CA ALA A 328 -4.21 -5.33 -8.36
C ALA A 328 -2.70 -5.35 -8.10
N PHE A 329 -2.24 -6.11 -7.09
CA PHE A 329 -0.82 -6.29 -6.84
C PHE A 329 -0.10 -6.95 -8.03
N ILE A 330 -0.65 -8.05 -8.55
CA ILE A 330 -0.07 -8.77 -9.69
C ILE A 330 -0.02 -7.86 -10.93
N ALA A 331 -1.10 -7.13 -11.21
CA ALA A 331 -1.16 -6.22 -12.35
C ALA A 331 -0.16 -5.07 -12.22
N GLY A 332 0.03 -4.54 -11.01
CA GLY A 332 1.08 -3.57 -10.71
C GLY A 332 2.50 -4.14 -10.88
N TYR A 333 2.71 -5.41 -10.50
CA TYR A 333 4.00 -6.08 -10.69
C TYR A 333 4.28 -6.39 -12.17
N ALA A 334 3.26 -6.80 -12.91
CA ALA A 334 3.31 -7.21 -14.32
C ALA A 334 2.72 -6.14 -15.27
N VAL A 335 3.01 -4.86 -15.01
CA VAL A 335 2.46 -3.73 -15.79
C VAL A 335 2.67 -3.91 -17.29
N GLU A 336 3.85 -4.33 -17.74
CA GLU A 336 4.14 -4.45 -19.18
C GLU A 336 3.30 -5.52 -19.89
N PRO A 337 3.26 -6.79 -19.43
CA PRO A 337 2.33 -7.77 -19.99
C PRO A 337 0.87 -7.30 -19.96
N VAL A 338 0.41 -6.71 -18.85
CA VAL A 338 -0.97 -6.24 -18.71
C VAL A 338 -1.31 -5.18 -19.75
N PHE A 339 -0.49 -4.16 -19.93
CA PHE A 339 -0.74 -3.14 -20.94
C PHE A 339 -0.60 -3.69 -22.37
N SER A 340 0.33 -4.61 -22.63
CA SER A 340 0.39 -5.26 -23.95
C SER A 340 -0.88 -6.05 -24.30
N THR A 341 -1.52 -6.67 -23.30
CA THR A 341 -2.80 -7.36 -23.52
C THR A 341 -3.93 -6.38 -23.79
N ILE A 342 -3.96 -5.24 -23.08
CA ILE A 342 -4.94 -4.18 -23.32
C ILE A 342 -4.74 -3.57 -24.72
N ASP A 343 -3.50 -3.30 -25.12
CA ASP A 343 -3.18 -2.78 -26.44
C ASP A 343 -3.59 -3.76 -27.54
N SER A 344 -3.32 -5.06 -27.35
CA SER A 344 -3.76 -6.12 -28.27
C SER A 344 -5.28 -6.21 -28.41
N ILE A 345 -6.03 -5.93 -27.33
CA ILE A 345 -7.49 -5.86 -27.35
C ILE A 345 -7.95 -4.59 -28.06
N ALA A 346 -7.35 -3.44 -27.76
CA ALA A 346 -7.68 -2.16 -28.38
C ALA A 346 -7.44 -2.18 -29.91
N GLU A 347 -6.36 -2.84 -30.36
CA GLU A 347 -6.08 -3.05 -31.79
C GLU A 347 -7.17 -3.88 -32.48
N LYS A 348 -7.73 -4.88 -31.80
CA LYS A 348 -8.84 -5.68 -32.33
C LYS A 348 -10.14 -4.87 -32.46
N PHE A 349 -10.39 -3.91 -31.57
CA PHE A 349 -11.54 -3.01 -31.67
C PHE A 349 -11.39 -1.91 -32.72
N ARG A 350 -10.15 -1.66 -33.18
CA ARG A 350 -9.85 -0.64 -34.19
C ARG A 350 -9.97 -1.17 -35.63
N ARG A 351 -10.09 -2.49 -35.82
CA ARG A 351 -10.34 -3.15 -37.11
C ARG A 351 -11.82 -3.44 -37.31
#